data_AF-A0AAN9CHH1-F1
#
_entry.id   AF-A0AAN9CHH1-F1
#
_cell.length_a   1.000
_cell.length_b   1.000
_cell.length_c   1.000
_cell.angle_alpha   90.00
_cell.angle_beta   90.00
_cell.angle_gamma   90.00
#
_symmetry.space_group_name_H-M   'P 1'
#
loop_
_entity.id
_entity.type
_entity.pdbx_description
1 polymer ?
#
loop_
_entity_poly.entity_id
_entity_poly.type
_entity_poly.pdbx_seq_one_letter_code
_entity_poly.pdbx_strand_id
1 'polypeptide(L)'
;MLTNVENTYSGCDEDQASDLKKWLPPGYNYHFCTYHLCTPKGQTHLDHTSFETSFRIALTEVWEVKEWVKKLGESSGVSWRVAVTKPNKGQRVLFKAHYRCQHNVCARSGTANQRRLSKNTGCEAKMVCTLVKTVDKRGGSSRSNDPHILTYPASVRLYNVHNHNIFIAEALRHRDVGVKAIETLTQLFEIGHSPTSALAVLKSDLLAEHGNKYVYASANRALCPDLQFCYRLYQKVNKQEFGEQSGEGMLAALKRQVESYNATCDDSCAKLKMSSAGTPLVAICSPLMKRTHSLSNSGEMCFMDSSGNMDRENCRVFLLLTHTCAGGLPLGIVITQSEDERTISEGLELLKSLLTKDSFGGRGEAGPCVFLTDDSKAEKGAIAQVFPEATQLLCIFHLLQAVWRWLWNKDHNIEMKDRQTHFSIVKDMLYAREMSTVELMYQQPFDQQVEKILTSVGIPVTQK
;
A
#
# COMPACT_ATOMS: atom_id res chain seq x y z
N MET A 1 56.99 -9.49 -40.42
CA MET A 1 57.53 -8.11 -40.38
C MET A 1 56.72 -7.33 -39.37
N LEU A 2 57.36 -6.99 -38.25
CA LEU A 2 56.80 -6.16 -37.18
C LEU A 2 56.79 -4.72 -37.68
N THR A 3 55.62 -4.15 -37.91
CA THR A 3 55.46 -2.71 -38.08
C THR A 3 54.99 -2.11 -36.77
N ASN A 4 55.90 -1.36 -36.14
CA ASN A 4 55.65 -0.49 -35.01
C ASN A 4 54.53 0.50 -35.37
N VAL A 5 53.44 0.48 -34.61
CA VAL A 5 52.48 1.59 -34.57
C VAL A 5 52.84 2.40 -33.33
N GLU A 6 53.43 3.57 -33.57
CA GLU A 6 53.72 4.57 -32.55
C GLU A 6 52.43 4.99 -31.84
N ASN A 7 52.43 4.90 -30.51
CA ASN A 7 51.37 5.46 -29.66
C ASN A 7 51.48 6.99 -29.66
N THR A 8 50.75 7.65 -30.55
CA THR A 8 50.49 9.08 -30.44
C THR A 8 49.43 9.31 -29.36
N TYR A 9 49.84 9.78 -28.18
CA TYR A 9 48.94 10.36 -27.18
C TYR A 9 48.45 11.72 -27.71
N SER A 10 47.27 11.75 -28.34
CA SER A 10 46.56 13.01 -28.58
C SER A 10 45.82 13.39 -27.28
N GLY A 11 46.24 14.49 -26.66
CA GLY A 11 45.54 15.07 -25.51
C GLY A 11 44.09 15.42 -25.87
N CYS A 12 43.19 15.32 -24.88
CA CYS A 12 41.80 15.73 -25.03
C CYS A 12 41.72 17.27 -25.08
N ASP A 13 41.19 17.84 -26.16
CA ASP A 13 40.90 19.28 -26.27
C ASP A 13 39.98 19.75 -25.14
N GLU A 14 40.24 20.94 -24.57
CA GLU A 14 39.54 21.48 -23.39
C GLU A 14 38.02 21.62 -23.57
N ASP A 15 37.55 21.91 -24.79
CA ASP A 15 36.13 22.07 -25.12
C ASP A 15 35.36 20.74 -25.15
N GLN A 16 36.01 19.65 -25.58
CA GLN A 16 35.42 18.29 -25.65
C GLN A 16 35.19 17.68 -24.25
N ALA A 17 35.94 18.14 -23.25
CA ALA A 17 35.79 17.71 -21.86
C ALA A 17 34.55 18.30 -21.17
N SER A 18 33.92 19.36 -21.71
CA SER A 18 32.84 20.08 -21.03
C SER A 18 31.52 19.30 -20.98
N ASP A 19 31.11 18.67 -22.08
CA ASP A 19 29.87 17.88 -22.14
C ASP A 19 30.02 16.52 -21.46
N LEU A 20 31.21 15.91 -21.53
CA LEU A 20 31.52 14.69 -20.79
C LEU A 20 31.47 14.93 -19.27
N LYS A 21 31.97 16.08 -18.79
CA LYS A 21 31.88 16.47 -17.38
C LYS A 21 30.44 16.64 -16.88
N LYS A 22 29.52 17.12 -17.72
CA LYS A 22 28.08 17.21 -17.37
C LYS A 22 27.41 15.84 -17.28
N TRP A 23 27.87 14.89 -18.08
CA TRP A 23 27.32 13.54 -18.13
C TRP A 23 27.80 12.66 -16.95
N LEU A 24 29.02 12.90 -16.47
CA LEU A 24 29.62 12.19 -15.34
C LEU A 24 29.11 12.70 -13.97
N PRO A 25 29.09 11.86 -12.93
CA PRO A 25 28.76 12.27 -11.57
C PRO A 25 29.70 13.37 -11.07
N PRO A 26 29.18 14.46 -10.47
CA PRO A 26 30.01 15.49 -9.86
C PRO A 26 30.69 14.96 -8.58
N GLY A 27 31.73 15.67 -8.11
CA GLY A 27 32.39 15.36 -6.84
C GLY A 27 33.46 14.26 -6.89
N TYR A 28 33.82 13.80 -8.09
CA TYR A 28 34.89 12.82 -8.30
C TYR A 28 36.07 13.44 -9.05
N ASN A 29 37.29 13.00 -8.73
CA ASN A 29 38.49 13.40 -9.43
C ASN A 29 38.71 12.50 -10.66
N TYR A 30 38.52 13.06 -11.86
CA TYR A 30 38.63 12.35 -13.13
C TYR A 30 39.93 12.68 -13.84
N HIS A 31 40.58 11.66 -14.39
CA HIS A 31 41.70 11.80 -15.31
C HIS A 31 41.33 11.20 -16.67
N PHE A 32 41.10 12.04 -17.69
CA PHE A 32 40.68 11.61 -19.02
C PHE A 32 41.88 11.13 -19.83
N CYS A 33 41.80 9.91 -20.37
CA CYS A 33 42.87 9.32 -21.18
C CYS A 33 42.57 9.41 -22.68
N THR A 34 41.32 9.11 -23.08
CA THR A 34 40.88 9.21 -24.49
C THR A 34 39.44 9.70 -24.58
N TYR A 35 39.11 10.44 -25.64
CA TYR A 35 37.76 10.83 -25.99
C TYR A 35 37.60 10.85 -27.51
N HIS A 36 36.55 10.20 -28.01
CA HIS A 36 36.20 10.18 -29.43
C HIS A 36 34.71 10.42 -29.55
N LEU A 37 34.35 11.46 -30.31
CA LEU A 37 32.96 11.73 -30.66
C LEU A 37 32.51 10.76 -31.76
N CYS A 38 31.43 10.03 -31.51
CA CYS A 38 30.89 9.02 -32.45
C CYS A 38 29.71 9.55 -33.28
N THR A 39 29.15 10.72 -32.96
CA THR A 39 28.07 11.34 -33.74
C THR A 39 28.64 12.18 -34.89
N PRO A 40 28.31 11.91 -36.17
CA PRO A 40 28.67 12.79 -37.28
C PRO A 40 27.91 14.12 -37.22
N LYS A 41 28.55 15.24 -37.56
CA LYS A 41 27.85 16.52 -37.77
C LYS A 41 26.75 16.34 -38.82
N GLY A 42 25.48 16.47 -38.43
CA GLY A 42 24.33 16.48 -39.36
C GLY A 42 23.39 15.26 -39.33
N GLN A 43 23.62 14.24 -38.50
CA GLN A 43 22.67 13.13 -38.29
C GLN A 43 22.17 13.11 -36.83
N THR A 44 21.13 13.89 -36.53
CA THR A 44 20.56 13.97 -35.17
C THR A 44 19.16 13.35 -35.12
N HIS A 45 19.06 12.02 -35.09
CA HIS A 45 17.81 11.34 -34.71
C HIS A 45 17.74 11.09 -33.18
N LEU A 46 18.80 11.42 -32.43
CA LEU A 46 18.91 11.16 -31.00
C LEU A 46 19.31 12.46 -30.28
N ASP A 47 18.59 12.82 -29.22
CA ASP A 47 18.85 14.05 -28.43
C ASP A 47 20.03 13.89 -27.44
N HIS A 48 20.98 13.01 -27.74
CA HIS A 48 22.14 12.77 -26.88
C HIS A 48 23.41 12.51 -27.70
N THR A 49 24.55 12.87 -27.11
CA THR A 49 25.86 12.74 -27.72
C THR A 49 26.37 11.30 -27.62
N SER A 50 26.73 10.71 -28.76
CA SER A 50 27.39 9.41 -28.83
C SER A 50 28.90 9.59 -28.77
N PHE A 51 29.57 8.88 -27.86
CA PHE A 51 31.02 8.99 -27.68
C PHE A 51 31.64 7.71 -27.12
N GLU A 52 32.94 7.56 -27.36
CA GLU A 52 33.79 6.56 -26.72
C GLU A 52 34.87 7.27 -25.90
N THR A 53 35.05 6.86 -24.65
CA THR A 53 36.04 7.47 -23.77
C THR A 53 36.68 6.44 -22.85
N SER A 54 37.94 6.68 -22.52
CA SER A 54 38.59 6.02 -21.39
C SER A 54 39.09 7.08 -20.41
N PHE A 55 38.83 6.85 -19.14
CA PHE A 55 39.23 7.75 -18.08
C PHE A 55 39.48 6.97 -16.79
N ARG A 56 40.06 7.64 -15.81
CA ARG A 56 40.36 7.08 -14.50
C ARG A 56 39.79 7.93 -13.39
N ILE A 57 39.59 7.29 -12.24
CA ILE A 57 38.96 7.87 -11.06
C ILE A 57 39.79 7.51 -9.84
N ALA A 58 39.92 8.44 -8.91
CA ALA A 58 40.60 8.25 -7.63
C ALA A 58 39.70 7.48 -6.64
N LEU A 59 39.33 6.23 -6.99
CA LEU A 59 38.54 5.32 -6.14
C LEU A 59 39.40 4.11 -5.78
N THR A 60 39.42 3.74 -4.50
CA THR A 60 40.32 2.71 -3.98
C THR A 60 39.60 1.42 -3.55
N GLU A 61 38.30 1.51 -3.28
CA GLU A 61 37.49 0.39 -2.80
C GLU A 61 36.39 -0.03 -3.78
N VAL A 62 35.98 -1.30 -3.67
CA VAL A 62 34.98 -1.89 -4.58
C VAL A 62 33.60 -1.26 -4.38
N TRP A 63 33.24 -0.88 -3.16
CA TRP A 63 31.94 -0.26 -2.89
C TRP A 63 31.86 1.15 -3.49
N GLU A 64 32.95 1.92 -3.45
CA GLU A 64 33.02 3.25 -4.08
C GLU A 64 32.78 3.17 -5.59
N VAL A 65 33.36 2.17 -6.26
CA VAL A 65 33.13 1.93 -7.69
C VAL A 65 31.66 1.60 -7.97
N LYS A 66 31.03 0.76 -7.13
CA LYS A 66 29.61 0.41 -7.27
C LYS A 66 28.70 1.62 -7.04
N GLU A 67 29.00 2.45 -6.05
CA GLU A 67 28.28 3.69 -5.78
C GLU A 67 28.43 4.68 -6.94
N TRP A 68 29.64 4.83 -7.47
CA TRP A 68 29.91 5.68 -8.62
C TRP A 68 29.09 5.22 -9.84
N VAL A 69 28.99 3.92 -10.13
CA VAL A 69 28.13 3.40 -11.21
C VAL A 69 26.65 3.71 -10.98
N LYS A 70 26.18 3.69 -9.72
CA LYS A 70 24.80 4.06 -9.37
C LYS A 70 24.55 5.55 -9.68
N LYS A 71 25.45 6.43 -9.21
CA LYS A 71 25.38 7.89 -9.48
C LYS A 71 25.51 8.18 -10.97
N LEU A 72 26.34 7.42 -11.70
CA LEU A 72 26.45 7.53 -13.15
C LEU A 72 25.11 7.26 -13.82
N GLY A 73 24.37 6.25 -13.36
CA GLY A 73 23.05 5.97 -13.89
C GLY A 73 22.03 7.07 -13.61
N GLU A 74 22.24 7.87 -12.57
CA GLU A 74 21.44 9.04 -12.25
C GLU A 74 21.76 10.21 -13.18
N SER A 75 23.04 10.57 -13.33
CA SER A 75 23.49 11.68 -14.19
C SER A 75 23.32 11.41 -15.68
N SER A 76 23.58 10.18 -16.12
CA SER A 76 23.50 9.81 -17.54
C SER A 76 22.09 9.49 -18.04
N GLY A 77 21.14 9.25 -17.13
CA GLY A 77 19.81 8.71 -17.48
C GLY A 77 19.81 7.23 -17.90
N VAL A 78 20.94 6.52 -17.83
CA VAL A 78 21.09 5.12 -18.28
C VAL A 78 21.25 4.18 -17.09
N SER A 79 20.37 3.18 -16.93
CA SER A 79 20.59 2.13 -15.92
C SER A 79 21.59 1.09 -16.44
N TRP A 80 22.82 1.12 -15.93
CA TRP A 80 23.90 0.18 -16.30
C TRP A 80 23.74 -1.17 -15.62
N ARG A 81 23.48 -2.23 -16.40
CA ARG A 81 23.30 -3.60 -15.91
C ARG A 81 24.60 -4.37 -15.98
N VAL A 82 24.95 -5.10 -14.93
CA VAL A 82 26.07 -6.04 -14.96
C VAL A 82 25.81 -7.10 -16.03
N ALA A 83 26.68 -7.14 -17.03
CA ALA A 83 26.68 -8.15 -18.08
C ALA A 83 27.49 -9.38 -17.63
N VAL A 84 28.70 -9.14 -17.12
CA VAL A 84 29.62 -10.19 -16.65
C VAL A 84 30.48 -9.63 -15.51
N THR A 85 30.61 -10.39 -14.43
CA THR A 85 31.69 -10.21 -13.45
C THR A 85 32.80 -11.21 -13.76
N LYS A 86 34.06 -10.80 -13.67
CA LYS A 86 35.20 -11.72 -13.83
C LYS A 86 35.64 -12.22 -12.45
N PRO A 87 35.86 -13.54 -12.26
CA PRO A 87 36.36 -14.05 -10.99
C PRO A 87 37.76 -13.47 -10.70
N ASN A 88 37.93 -12.89 -9.52
CA ASN A 88 39.17 -12.25 -9.12
C ASN A 88 40.08 -13.25 -8.41
N LYS A 89 41.28 -13.47 -8.96
CA LYS A 89 42.38 -14.17 -8.24
C LYS A 89 43.05 -13.28 -7.17
N GLY A 90 42.59 -12.04 -6.98
CA GLY A 90 43.03 -11.11 -5.93
C GLY A 90 44.49 -10.64 -6.00
N GLN A 91 45.24 -11.02 -7.04
CA GLN A 91 46.67 -10.71 -7.16
C GLN A 91 46.95 -9.26 -7.62
N ARG A 92 46.18 -8.75 -8.59
CA ARG A 92 46.39 -7.40 -9.19
C ARG A 92 45.10 -6.60 -9.37
N VAL A 93 44.05 -7.25 -9.83
CA VAL A 93 42.72 -6.65 -10.03
C VAL A 93 41.85 -6.95 -8.82
N LEU A 94 41.33 -5.89 -8.18
CA LEU A 94 40.41 -5.97 -7.05
C LEU A 94 38.96 -6.16 -7.52
N PHE A 95 38.61 -5.55 -8.65
CA PHE A 95 37.27 -5.61 -9.21
C PHE A 95 37.32 -5.39 -10.72
N LYS A 96 36.56 -6.20 -11.46
CA LYS A 96 36.31 -5.96 -12.89
C LYS A 96 34.90 -6.39 -13.24
N ALA A 97 34.11 -5.43 -13.71
CA ALA A 97 32.75 -5.67 -14.15
C ALA A 97 32.51 -5.05 -15.52
N HIS A 98 31.82 -5.81 -16.36
CA HIS A 98 31.30 -5.35 -17.64
C HIS A 98 29.84 -5.00 -17.43
N TYR A 99 29.45 -3.82 -17.91
CA TYR A 99 28.10 -3.30 -17.87
C TYR A 99 27.57 -3.11 -19.29
N ARG A 100 26.24 -3.21 -19.41
CA ARG A 100 25.47 -2.97 -20.64
C ARG A 100 24.29 -2.06 -20.34
N CYS A 101 23.78 -1.37 -21.34
CA CYS A 101 22.56 -0.57 -21.22
C CYS A 101 21.35 -1.44 -20.80
N GLN A 102 20.40 -0.83 -20.09
CA GLN A 102 19.12 -1.45 -19.72
C GLN A 102 18.29 -1.97 -20.92
N HIS A 103 18.55 -1.45 -22.12
CA HIS A 103 17.90 -1.86 -23.37
C HIS A 103 18.64 -2.98 -24.11
N ASN A 104 19.71 -3.53 -23.52
CA ASN A 104 20.36 -4.76 -23.98
C ASN A 104 19.97 -5.90 -23.03
N VAL A 105 18.87 -6.57 -23.36
CA VAL A 105 18.30 -7.65 -22.55
C VAL A 105 18.35 -8.95 -23.36
N CYS A 106 18.67 -10.06 -22.71
CA CYS A 106 18.54 -11.37 -23.33
C CYS A 106 17.05 -11.65 -23.59
N ALA A 107 16.67 -11.81 -24.86
CA ALA A 107 15.30 -12.10 -25.24
C ALA A 107 14.85 -13.43 -24.58
N ARG A 108 13.70 -13.41 -23.90
CA ARG A 108 13.15 -14.59 -23.22
C ARG A 108 12.39 -15.54 -24.15
N SER A 109 12.07 -15.08 -25.37
CA SER A 109 11.43 -15.84 -26.43
C SER A 109 11.70 -15.18 -27.79
N GLY A 110 11.52 -15.92 -28.89
CA GLY A 110 11.69 -15.39 -30.25
C GLY A 110 10.73 -14.25 -30.60
N THR A 111 9.59 -14.14 -29.90
CA THR A 111 8.58 -13.08 -30.10
C THR A 111 8.72 -11.91 -29.12
N ALA A 112 9.61 -11.98 -28.13
CA ALA A 112 9.73 -10.98 -27.06
C ALA A 112 10.06 -9.56 -27.59
N ASN A 113 10.83 -9.49 -28.67
CA ASN A 113 11.24 -8.22 -29.30
C ASN A 113 10.24 -7.74 -30.36
N GLN A 114 9.21 -8.52 -30.70
CA GLN A 114 8.21 -8.15 -31.70
C GLN A 114 7.11 -7.23 -31.12
N ARG A 115 7.07 -7.08 -29.79
CA ARG A 115 6.10 -6.19 -29.13
C ARG A 115 6.46 -4.73 -29.36
N ARG A 116 5.48 -3.91 -29.70
CA ARG A 116 5.60 -2.44 -29.71
C ARG A 116 6.07 -1.99 -28.32
N LEU A 117 7.09 -1.12 -28.26
CA LEU A 117 7.73 -0.64 -27.02
C LEU A 117 8.47 -1.74 -26.22
N SER A 118 9.07 -2.72 -26.90
CA SER A 118 9.88 -3.73 -26.20
C SER A 118 11.08 -3.06 -25.53
N LYS A 119 11.39 -3.48 -24.29
CA LYS A 119 12.57 -2.97 -23.57
C LYS A 119 13.87 -3.25 -24.31
N ASN A 120 13.94 -4.33 -25.09
CA ASN A 120 15.18 -4.76 -25.73
C ASN A 120 15.30 -4.15 -27.14
N THR A 121 16.20 -3.19 -27.30
CA THR A 121 16.55 -2.63 -28.61
C THR A 121 17.85 -3.23 -29.15
N GLY A 122 18.51 -4.14 -28.42
CA GLY A 122 19.83 -4.63 -28.79
C GLY A 122 20.92 -3.56 -28.65
N CYS A 123 20.75 -2.59 -27.74
CA CYS A 123 21.65 -1.46 -27.57
C CYS A 123 23.12 -1.90 -27.33
N GLU A 124 24.06 -1.28 -28.05
CA GLU A 124 25.49 -1.63 -28.00
C GLU A 124 26.26 -0.91 -26.87
N ALA A 125 25.63 0.07 -26.22
CA ALA A 125 26.27 0.84 -25.16
C ALA A 125 26.76 -0.07 -24.03
N LYS A 126 28.04 0.08 -23.70
CA LYS A 126 28.77 -0.79 -22.77
C LYS A 126 29.78 0.01 -21.96
N MET A 127 30.04 -0.46 -20.76
CA MET A 127 31.03 0.14 -19.86
C MET A 127 31.83 -0.96 -19.18
N VAL A 128 33.13 -0.77 -19.05
CA VAL A 128 34.01 -1.69 -18.31
C VAL A 128 34.67 -0.90 -17.19
N CYS A 129 34.38 -1.27 -15.95
CA CYS A 129 35.04 -0.72 -14.77
C CYS A 129 36.07 -1.72 -14.28
N THR A 130 37.30 -1.27 -14.06
CA THR A 130 38.38 -2.09 -13.50
C THR A 130 39.06 -1.31 -12.37
N LEU A 131 39.09 -1.90 -11.17
CA LEU A 131 39.84 -1.40 -10.02
C LEU A 131 41.05 -2.29 -9.79
N VAL A 132 42.22 -1.67 -9.71
CA VAL A 132 43.49 -2.35 -9.47
C VAL A 132 44.07 -2.02 -8.10
N LYS A 133 44.93 -2.90 -7.57
CA LYS A 133 45.67 -2.63 -6.34
C LYS A 133 46.73 -1.56 -6.57
N THR A 134 46.80 -0.59 -5.65
CA THR A 134 47.86 0.42 -5.57
C THR A 134 49.10 -0.10 -4.84
N VAL A 135 48.88 -1.01 -3.87
CA VAL A 135 49.92 -1.61 -3.01
C VAL A 135 49.95 -3.15 -3.12
N ASP A 136 51.16 -3.69 -3.11
CA ASP A 136 51.50 -5.11 -2.96
C ASP A 136 51.12 -5.61 -1.54
N LYS A 137 50.86 -6.91 -1.39
CA LYS A 137 50.77 -7.60 -0.09
C LYS A 137 51.97 -7.36 0.84
N ARG A 138 53.13 -6.99 0.30
CA ARG A 138 54.36 -6.66 1.05
C ARG A 138 54.58 -5.16 1.28
N GLY A 139 53.60 -4.31 0.98
CA GLY A 139 53.69 -2.85 1.15
C GLY A 139 54.46 -2.11 0.05
N GLY A 140 54.93 -2.81 -0.99
CA GLY A 140 55.55 -2.18 -2.17
C GLY A 140 54.52 -1.55 -3.12
N SER A 141 54.92 -0.54 -3.89
CA SER A 141 54.09 0.06 -4.93
C SER A 141 53.77 -0.94 -6.06
N SER A 142 52.63 -0.74 -6.74
CA SER A 142 52.22 -1.55 -7.89
C SER A 142 53.32 -1.63 -8.96
N ARG A 143 53.72 -2.85 -9.35
CA ARG A 143 54.72 -3.12 -10.42
C ARG A 143 54.19 -2.88 -11.84
N SER A 144 53.14 -2.10 -11.99
CA SER A 144 52.54 -1.80 -13.29
C SER A 144 53.28 -0.65 -13.94
N ASN A 145 53.49 -0.71 -15.26
CA ASN A 145 54.11 0.38 -16.04
C ASN A 145 53.17 1.59 -16.25
N ASP A 146 52.03 1.59 -15.58
CA ASP A 146 50.95 2.53 -15.76
C ASP A 146 51.06 3.64 -14.69
N PRO A 147 51.47 4.86 -15.09
CA PRO A 147 51.83 5.92 -14.16
C PRO A 147 50.64 6.44 -13.35
N HIS A 148 49.41 6.19 -13.80
CA HIS A 148 48.21 6.72 -13.16
C HIS A 148 47.67 5.83 -12.04
N ILE A 149 48.15 4.59 -11.88
CA ILE A 149 47.55 3.64 -10.91
C ILE A 149 47.63 4.12 -9.47
N LEU A 150 48.70 4.81 -9.09
CA LEU A 150 48.89 5.28 -7.71
C LEU A 150 47.87 6.36 -7.32
N THR A 151 47.51 7.25 -8.26
CA THR A 151 46.60 8.38 -8.02
C THR A 151 45.17 8.08 -8.47
N TYR A 152 45.01 7.28 -9.52
CA TYR A 152 43.73 6.92 -10.15
C TYR A 152 43.64 5.40 -10.41
N PRO A 153 43.45 4.59 -9.35
CA PRO A 153 43.45 3.13 -9.45
C PRO A 153 42.20 2.52 -10.10
N ALA A 154 41.12 3.29 -10.25
CA ALA A 154 39.94 2.86 -10.99
C ALA A 154 39.99 3.35 -12.44
N SER A 155 39.96 2.44 -13.40
CA SER A 155 39.86 2.74 -14.83
C SER A 155 38.47 2.40 -15.37
N VAL A 156 37.93 3.29 -16.19
CA VAL A 156 36.64 3.13 -16.87
C VAL A 156 36.86 3.25 -18.37
N ARG A 157 36.37 2.27 -19.13
CA ARG A 157 36.19 2.37 -20.58
C ARG A 157 34.71 2.40 -20.88
N LEU A 158 34.25 3.45 -21.52
CA LEU A 158 32.86 3.72 -21.77
C LEU A 158 32.63 3.89 -23.26
N TYR A 159 31.70 3.11 -23.78
CA TYR A 159 31.18 3.22 -25.14
C TYR A 159 29.72 3.63 -25.02
N ASN A 160 29.47 4.94 -25.11
CA ASN A 160 28.15 5.57 -24.96
C ASN A 160 27.51 5.76 -26.34
N VAL A 161 27.27 4.66 -27.05
CA VAL A 161 26.58 4.68 -28.35
C VAL A 161 25.28 3.90 -28.21
N HIS A 162 24.16 4.62 -28.27
CA HIS A 162 22.82 4.03 -28.13
C HIS A 162 22.06 4.09 -29.45
N ASN A 163 21.21 3.09 -29.68
CA ASN A 163 20.28 3.06 -30.81
C ASN A 163 18.87 3.51 -30.42
N HIS A 164 18.73 4.12 -29.24
CA HIS A 164 17.48 4.65 -28.71
C HIS A 164 17.77 5.96 -27.98
N ASN A 165 16.81 6.88 -27.94
CA ASN A 165 16.97 8.13 -27.20
C ASN A 165 16.91 7.84 -25.69
N ILE A 166 17.88 8.34 -24.92
CA ILE A 166 18.00 8.09 -23.47
C ILE A 166 17.16 9.07 -22.62
N PHE A 167 16.67 10.17 -23.21
CA PHE A 167 15.95 11.23 -22.49
C PHE A 167 14.43 11.21 -22.71
N ILE A 168 13.92 10.37 -23.61
CA ILE A 168 12.48 10.27 -23.85
C ILE A 168 11.77 9.39 -22.82
N ALA A 169 10.49 9.66 -22.60
CA ALA A 169 9.61 8.92 -21.70
C ALA A 169 9.68 7.38 -21.89
N GLU A 170 9.82 6.91 -23.14
CA GLU A 170 9.92 5.48 -23.48
C GLU A 170 11.20 4.81 -22.95
N ALA A 171 12.32 5.54 -22.85
CA ALA A 171 13.53 5.00 -22.24
C ALA A 171 13.47 5.11 -20.71
N LEU A 172 12.96 6.24 -20.20
CA LEU A 172 12.90 6.52 -18.76
C LEU A 172 12.00 5.54 -17.98
N ARG A 173 10.93 5.01 -18.60
CA ARG A 173 10.03 4.00 -17.98
C ARG A 173 10.71 2.66 -17.69
N HIS A 174 11.89 2.39 -18.25
CA HIS A 174 12.60 1.11 -18.08
C HIS A 174 13.73 1.17 -17.06
N ARG A 175 13.92 2.33 -16.42
CA ARG A 175 14.87 2.56 -15.34
C ARG A 175 14.52 1.75 -14.09
N ASP A 176 15.52 1.58 -13.23
CA ASP A 176 15.26 1.08 -11.88
C ASP A 176 14.47 2.10 -11.06
N VAL A 177 13.70 1.58 -10.11
CA VAL A 177 13.00 2.41 -9.13
C VAL A 177 14.04 3.04 -8.21
N GLY A 178 13.95 4.36 -8.02
CA GLY A 178 14.85 5.11 -7.16
C GLY A 178 14.59 4.85 -5.68
N VAL A 179 15.61 5.04 -4.85
CA VAL A 179 15.53 4.79 -3.41
C VAL A 179 14.50 5.71 -2.75
N LYS A 180 14.50 7.01 -3.09
CA LYS A 180 13.52 7.98 -2.60
C LYS A 180 12.07 7.54 -2.87
N ALA A 181 11.78 7.06 -4.07
CA ALA A 181 10.43 6.58 -4.42
C ALA A 181 10.04 5.33 -3.62
N ILE A 182 10.98 4.42 -3.34
CA ILE A 182 10.74 3.25 -2.48
C ILE A 182 10.41 3.71 -1.06
N GLU A 183 11.22 4.60 -0.48
CA GLU A 183 11.03 5.12 0.88
C GLU A 183 9.68 5.83 1.04
N THR A 184 9.34 6.72 0.10
CA THR A 184 8.04 7.42 0.11
C THR A 184 6.88 6.44 0.02
N LEU A 185 6.95 5.44 -0.88
CA LEU A 185 5.89 4.43 -1.00
C LEU A 185 5.76 3.59 0.27
N THR A 186 6.88 3.18 0.88
CA THR A 186 6.87 2.43 2.14
C THR A 186 6.21 3.23 3.27
N GLN A 187 6.56 4.49 3.44
CA GLN A 187 5.93 5.38 4.44
C GLN A 187 4.42 5.52 4.21
N LEU A 188 4.01 5.67 2.94
CA LEU A 188 2.58 5.73 2.61
C LEU A 188 1.86 4.42 2.96
N PHE A 189 2.49 3.27 2.78
CA PHE A 189 1.91 1.98 3.16
C PHE A 189 1.77 1.83 4.68
N GLU A 190 2.76 2.29 5.45
CA GLU A 190 2.73 2.26 6.92
C GLU A 190 1.57 3.07 7.50
N ILE A 191 1.19 4.18 6.87
CA ILE A 191 0.02 4.99 7.27
C ILE A 191 -1.30 4.51 6.67
N GLY A 192 -1.32 3.35 6.00
CA GLY A 192 -2.54 2.69 5.53
C GLY A 192 -2.93 2.94 4.07
N HIS A 193 -2.09 3.57 3.25
CA HIS A 193 -2.40 3.71 1.82
C HIS A 193 -2.33 2.36 1.09
N SER A 194 -3.33 2.09 0.25
CA SER A 194 -3.25 1.04 -0.76
C SER A 194 -2.20 1.38 -1.84
N PRO A 195 -1.67 0.40 -2.58
CA PRO A 195 -0.74 0.63 -3.71
C PRO A 195 -1.22 1.68 -4.71
N THR A 196 -2.52 1.67 -5.02
CA THR A 196 -3.14 2.62 -5.94
C THR A 196 -3.17 4.02 -5.34
N SER A 197 -3.61 4.15 -4.09
CA SER A 197 -3.68 5.46 -3.42
C SER A 197 -2.29 6.06 -3.17
N ALA A 198 -1.31 5.25 -2.77
CA ALA A 198 0.07 5.70 -2.56
C ALA A 198 0.70 6.21 -3.86
N LEU A 199 0.47 5.49 -4.98
CA LEU A 199 0.93 5.95 -6.29
C LEU A 199 0.24 7.24 -6.74
N ALA A 200 -1.04 7.43 -6.39
CA ALA A 200 -1.77 8.66 -6.69
C ALA A 200 -1.19 9.85 -5.91
N VAL A 201 -0.88 9.67 -4.61
CA VAL A 201 -0.20 10.68 -3.78
C VAL A 201 1.16 11.03 -4.38
N LEU A 202 1.98 10.03 -4.70
CA LEU A 202 3.30 10.24 -5.30
C LEU A 202 3.21 11.03 -6.63
N LYS A 203 2.21 10.74 -7.47
CA LYS A 203 1.97 11.50 -8.71
C LYS A 203 1.55 12.94 -8.44
N SER A 204 0.73 13.16 -7.41
CA SER A 204 0.33 14.51 -6.99
C SER A 204 1.54 15.32 -6.54
N ASP A 205 2.42 14.72 -5.75
CA ASP A 205 3.66 15.38 -5.29
C ASP A 205 4.58 15.73 -6.47
N LEU A 206 4.75 14.79 -7.42
CA LEU A 206 5.54 15.04 -8.62
C LEU A 206 4.95 16.13 -9.52
N LEU A 207 3.62 16.25 -9.57
CA LEU A 207 2.95 17.33 -10.31
C LEU A 207 3.23 18.68 -9.67
N ALA A 208 3.15 18.76 -8.34
CA ALA A 208 3.46 19.97 -7.58
C ALA A 208 4.94 20.36 -7.72
N GLU A 209 5.87 19.40 -7.67
CA GLU A 209 7.33 19.65 -7.75
C GLU A 209 7.78 20.06 -9.16
N HIS A 210 7.23 19.44 -10.21
CA HIS A 210 7.78 19.57 -11.57
C HIS A 210 6.92 20.40 -12.54
N GLY A 211 5.66 20.71 -12.20
CA GLY A 211 4.75 21.51 -13.03
C GLY A 211 4.76 21.07 -14.50
N ASN A 212 5.21 21.94 -15.41
CA ASN A 212 5.28 21.66 -16.86
C ASN A 212 6.18 20.47 -17.23
N LYS A 213 7.13 20.07 -16.36
CA LYS A 213 8.01 18.91 -16.56
C LYS A 213 7.42 17.60 -16.02
N TYR A 214 6.21 17.63 -15.45
CA TYR A 214 5.54 16.46 -14.87
C TYR A 214 5.44 15.27 -15.84
N VAL A 215 5.22 15.51 -17.13
CA VAL A 215 5.13 14.43 -18.14
C VAL A 215 6.39 13.57 -18.17
N TYR A 216 7.58 14.18 -18.04
CA TYR A 216 8.85 13.46 -18.00
C TYR A 216 9.11 12.81 -16.65
N ALA A 217 8.75 13.50 -15.56
CA ALA A 217 8.91 12.97 -14.20
C ALA A 217 8.02 11.74 -13.95
N SER A 218 6.76 11.79 -14.37
CA SER A 218 5.79 10.69 -14.25
C SER A 218 6.10 9.50 -15.16
N ALA A 219 6.77 9.72 -16.28
CA ALA A 219 7.28 8.64 -17.14
C ALA A 219 8.58 8.01 -16.63
N ASN A 220 9.32 8.70 -15.76
CA ASN A 220 10.58 8.21 -15.23
C ASN A 220 10.35 7.22 -14.09
N ARG A 221 10.61 5.94 -14.35
CA ARG A 221 10.39 4.85 -13.37
C ARG A 221 11.22 4.98 -12.10
N ALA A 222 12.31 5.76 -12.13
CA ALA A 222 13.10 6.06 -10.93
C ALA A 222 12.35 6.97 -9.95
N LEU A 223 11.46 7.85 -10.47
CA LEU A 223 10.68 8.80 -9.68
C LEU A 223 9.24 8.32 -9.47
N CYS A 224 8.60 7.83 -10.53
CA CYS A 224 7.22 7.35 -10.54
C CYS A 224 7.19 5.88 -10.97
N PRO A 225 7.14 4.93 -10.02
CA PRO A 225 7.12 3.51 -10.34
C PRO A 225 5.82 3.09 -11.02
N ASP A 226 5.86 1.95 -11.70
CA ASP A 226 4.64 1.34 -12.23
C ASP A 226 3.79 0.73 -11.11
N LEU A 227 2.47 0.62 -11.34
CA LEU A 227 1.54 0.10 -10.34
C LEU A 227 1.89 -1.35 -9.93
N GLN A 228 2.38 -2.17 -10.87
CA GLN A 228 2.81 -3.54 -10.58
C GLN A 228 3.99 -3.59 -9.61
N PHE A 229 4.92 -2.62 -9.69
CA PHE A 229 5.97 -2.46 -8.70
C PHE A 229 5.39 -2.08 -7.33
N CYS A 230 4.45 -1.15 -7.27
CA CYS A 230 3.80 -0.73 -6.02
C CYS A 230 3.14 -1.92 -5.32
N TYR A 231 2.41 -2.78 -6.04
CA TYR A 231 1.83 -4.00 -5.48
C TYR A 231 2.89 -4.97 -4.94
N ARG A 232 3.98 -5.20 -5.68
CA ARG A 232 5.06 -6.08 -5.22
C ARG A 232 5.77 -5.55 -3.99
N LEU A 233 6.00 -4.24 -3.93
CA LEU A 233 6.60 -3.59 -2.77
C LEU A 233 5.66 -3.68 -1.56
N TYR A 234 4.39 -3.35 -1.73
CA TYR A 234 3.36 -3.46 -0.70
C TYR A 234 3.26 -4.89 -0.15
N GLN A 235 3.22 -5.90 -1.00
CA GLN A 235 3.22 -7.30 -0.55
C GLN A 235 4.48 -7.66 0.22
N LYS A 236 5.65 -7.13 -0.18
CA LYS A 236 6.91 -7.37 0.53
C LYS A 236 6.89 -6.73 1.92
N VAL A 237 6.44 -5.48 2.02
CA VAL A 237 6.33 -4.73 3.29
C VAL A 237 5.27 -5.39 4.19
N ASN A 238 4.06 -5.63 3.67
CA ASN A 238 2.99 -6.23 4.45
C ASN A 238 3.28 -7.67 4.88
N LYS A 239 4.00 -8.46 4.08
CA LYS A 239 4.42 -9.81 4.50
C LYS A 239 5.42 -9.74 5.66
N GLN A 240 6.25 -8.70 5.72
CA GLN A 240 7.17 -8.49 6.83
C GLN A 240 6.42 -8.08 8.11
N GLU A 241 5.41 -7.21 7.98
CA GLU A 241 4.62 -6.70 9.12
C GLU A 241 3.55 -7.70 9.62
N PHE A 242 2.73 -8.23 8.72
CA PHE A 242 1.53 -9.00 9.06
C PHE A 242 1.68 -10.53 8.88
N GLY A 243 2.80 -10.99 8.31
CA GLY A 243 3.05 -12.42 8.09
C GLY A 243 2.25 -13.02 6.93
N GLU A 244 1.89 -14.30 7.05
CA GLU A 244 1.06 -14.98 6.05
C GLU A 244 -0.38 -14.48 6.12
N GLN A 245 -1.01 -14.30 4.96
CA GLN A 245 -2.34 -13.71 4.85
C GLN A 245 -3.49 -14.73 4.89
N SER A 246 -3.18 -16.03 4.99
CA SER A 246 -4.17 -17.09 5.08
C SER A 246 -3.64 -18.30 5.84
N GLY A 247 -4.55 -19.21 6.21
CA GLY A 247 -4.21 -20.47 6.86
C GLY A 247 -3.61 -20.33 8.26
N GLU A 248 -2.75 -21.28 8.62
CA GLU A 248 -2.15 -21.36 9.97
C GLU A 248 -1.27 -20.16 10.31
N GLY A 249 -0.55 -19.61 9.33
CA GLY A 249 0.32 -18.45 9.54
C GLY A 249 -0.46 -17.18 9.88
N MET A 250 -1.64 -16.97 9.27
CA MET A 250 -2.54 -15.86 9.61
C MET A 250 -3.09 -16.01 11.03
N LEU A 251 -3.51 -17.21 11.42
CA LEU A 251 -4.02 -17.47 12.76
C LEU A 251 -2.94 -17.24 13.83
N ALA A 252 -1.70 -17.66 13.56
CA ALA A 252 -0.56 -17.43 14.44
C ALA A 252 -0.23 -15.93 14.58
N ALA A 253 -0.30 -15.16 13.49
CA ALA A 253 -0.11 -13.72 13.52
C ALA A 253 -1.21 -13.02 14.32
N LEU A 254 -2.48 -13.40 14.12
CA LEU A 254 -3.63 -12.85 14.86
C LEU A 254 -3.52 -13.15 16.36
N LYS A 255 -3.12 -14.37 16.73
CA LYS A 255 -2.88 -14.75 18.12
C LYS A 255 -1.80 -13.89 18.76
N ARG A 256 -0.67 -13.68 18.07
CA ARG A 256 0.41 -12.81 18.53
C ARG A 256 -0.05 -11.37 18.72
N GLN A 257 -0.91 -10.87 17.83
CA GLN A 257 -1.44 -9.51 17.94
C GLN A 257 -2.36 -9.35 19.15
N VAL A 258 -3.23 -10.34 19.43
CA VAL A 258 -4.08 -10.36 20.62
C VAL A 258 -3.23 -10.40 21.90
N GLU A 259 -2.20 -11.25 21.93
CA GLU A 259 -1.26 -11.34 23.07
C GLU A 259 -0.50 -10.02 23.29
N SER A 260 0.01 -9.41 22.22
CA SER A 260 0.70 -8.11 22.27
C SER A 260 -0.20 -6.98 22.75
N TYR A 261 -1.45 -6.94 22.26
CA TYR A 261 -2.43 -5.93 22.67
C TYR A 261 -2.79 -6.07 24.15
N ASN A 262 -3.04 -7.29 24.62
CA ASN A 262 -3.32 -7.56 26.04
C ASN A 262 -2.13 -7.19 26.93
N ALA A 263 -0.90 -7.52 26.52
CA ALA A 263 0.31 -7.12 27.25
C ALA A 263 0.47 -5.60 27.31
N THR A 264 0.14 -4.88 26.24
CA THR A 264 0.18 -3.41 26.20
C THR A 264 -0.89 -2.79 27.11
N CYS A 265 -2.07 -3.43 27.21
CA CYS A 265 -3.15 -2.99 28.08
C CYS A 265 -2.95 -3.38 29.55
N ASP A 266 -2.00 -4.28 29.85
CA ASP A 266 -1.85 -4.96 31.15
C ASP A 266 -3.16 -5.61 31.64
N ASP A 267 -3.94 -6.14 30.69
CA ASP A 267 -5.28 -6.69 30.96
C ASP A 267 -5.73 -7.60 29.80
N SER A 268 -6.67 -8.51 30.07
CA SER A 268 -7.36 -9.30 29.05
C SER A 268 -8.40 -8.43 28.36
N CYS A 269 -7.99 -7.67 27.35
CA CYS A 269 -8.85 -6.78 26.56
C CYS A 269 -9.28 -7.36 25.21
N ALA A 270 -8.61 -8.41 24.72
CA ALA A 270 -8.99 -9.10 23.49
C ALA A 270 -8.85 -10.62 23.65
N LYS A 271 -9.72 -11.37 22.95
CA LYS A 271 -9.67 -12.83 22.88
C LYS A 271 -9.87 -13.30 21.45
N LEU A 272 -9.21 -14.40 21.12
CA LEU A 272 -9.32 -15.12 19.85
C LEU A 272 -9.85 -16.53 20.11
N LYS A 273 -10.83 -16.96 19.33
CA LYS A 273 -11.39 -18.31 19.35
C LYS A 273 -11.63 -18.78 17.92
N MET A 274 -11.52 -20.08 17.66
CA MET A 274 -12.04 -20.66 16.42
C MET A 274 -13.53 -20.92 16.56
N SER A 275 -14.32 -20.42 15.61
CA SER A 275 -15.73 -20.75 15.49
C SER A 275 -15.91 -22.24 15.21
N SER A 276 -17.10 -22.75 15.46
CA SER A 276 -17.49 -24.10 15.05
C SER A 276 -17.48 -24.32 13.53
N ALA A 277 -17.52 -23.24 12.74
CA ALA A 277 -17.38 -23.26 11.28
C ALA A 277 -15.91 -23.27 10.82
N GLY A 278 -14.94 -23.23 11.74
CA GLY A 278 -13.51 -23.23 11.41
C GLY A 278 -12.96 -21.87 10.99
N THR A 279 -13.66 -20.78 11.33
CA THR A 279 -13.23 -19.39 11.08
C THR A 279 -12.81 -18.69 12.37
N PRO A 280 -11.83 -17.77 12.34
CA PRO A 280 -11.43 -17.03 13.54
C PRO A 280 -12.53 -16.05 14.00
N LEU A 281 -12.71 -15.96 15.32
CA LEU A 281 -13.55 -15.00 16.02
C LEU A 281 -12.68 -14.17 16.95
N VAL A 282 -12.80 -12.85 16.87
CA VAL A 282 -12.09 -11.94 17.78
C VAL A 282 -13.10 -11.12 18.56
N ALA A 283 -12.98 -11.11 19.88
CA ALA A 283 -13.72 -10.18 20.72
C ALA A 283 -12.75 -9.18 21.36
N ILE A 284 -13.17 -7.91 21.43
CA ILE A 284 -12.38 -6.83 22.01
C ILE A 284 -13.25 -6.03 22.99
N CYS A 285 -12.76 -5.90 24.21
CA CYS A 285 -13.25 -4.99 25.24
C CYS A 285 -12.04 -4.18 25.76
N SER A 286 -11.76 -3.06 25.10
CA SER A 286 -10.63 -2.18 25.42
C SER A 286 -10.75 -1.59 26.83
N PRO A 287 -9.67 -1.01 27.40
CA PRO A 287 -9.76 -0.35 28.71
C PRO A 287 -10.81 0.78 28.77
N LEU A 288 -11.05 1.47 27.64
CA LEU A 288 -12.13 2.45 27.55
C LEU A 288 -13.50 1.78 27.65
N MET A 289 -13.73 0.69 26.90
CA MET A 289 -14.98 -0.06 26.92
C MET A 289 -15.28 -0.66 28.29
N LYS A 290 -14.28 -1.21 28.97
CA LYS A 290 -14.41 -1.69 30.36
C LYS A 290 -14.86 -0.60 31.33
N ARG A 291 -14.35 0.63 31.17
CA ARG A 291 -14.84 1.79 31.94
C ARG A 291 -16.26 2.18 31.53
N THR A 292 -16.61 2.15 30.25
CA THR A 292 -17.98 2.43 29.79
C THR A 292 -18.99 1.46 30.44
N HIS A 293 -18.60 0.20 30.61
CA HIS A 293 -19.43 -0.81 31.26
C HIS A 293 -19.78 -0.52 32.73
N SER A 294 -19.08 0.39 33.42
CA SER A 294 -19.46 0.79 34.79
C SER A 294 -20.55 1.85 34.84
N LEU A 295 -20.96 2.40 33.70
CA LEU A 295 -22.04 3.39 33.62
C LEU A 295 -23.40 2.71 33.71
N SER A 296 -24.37 3.30 34.43
CA SER A 296 -25.73 2.77 34.52
C SER A 296 -26.39 2.64 33.14
N ASN A 297 -26.16 3.61 32.24
CA ASN A 297 -26.67 3.59 30.87
C ASN A 297 -26.29 2.31 30.11
N SER A 298 -25.11 1.74 30.38
CA SER A 298 -24.69 0.49 29.75
C SER A 298 -25.56 -0.69 30.16
N GLY A 299 -26.09 -0.68 31.39
CA GLY A 299 -27.06 -1.67 31.88
C GLY A 299 -28.49 -1.42 31.40
N GLU A 300 -28.84 -0.19 31.06
CA GLU A 300 -30.17 0.17 30.56
C GLU A 300 -30.34 -0.22 29.09
N MET A 301 -29.39 0.17 28.24
CA MET A 301 -29.54 0.05 26.78
C MET A 301 -28.21 -0.15 26.07
N CYS A 302 -28.19 -1.14 25.17
CA CYS A 302 -27.10 -1.39 24.24
C CYS A 302 -27.61 -1.36 22.79
N PHE A 303 -26.92 -0.64 21.93
CA PHE A 303 -27.07 -0.73 20.48
C PHE A 303 -26.07 -1.76 19.97
N MET A 304 -26.49 -2.63 19.07
CA MET A 304 -25.60 -3.52 18.34
C MET A 304 -25.85 -3.31 16.85
N ASP A 305 -24.77 -3.07 16.13
CA ASP A 305 -24.81 -2.86 14.68
C ASP A 305 -23.66 -3.61 14.01
N SER A 306 -23.91 -4.15 12.82
CA SER A 306 -22.92 -4.85 12.01
C SER A 306 -22.30 -3.90 11.01
N SER A 307 -20.97 -3.93 10.89
CA SER A 307 -20.35 -3.42 9.68
C SER A 307 -20.75 -4.31 8.50
N GLY A 308 -21.03 -3.70 7.35
CA GLY A 308 -21.04 -4.46 6.09
C GLY A 308 -19.69 -5.16 5.86
N ASN A 309 -19.54 -5.82 4.70
CA ASN A 309 -18.28 -6.50 4.39
C ASN A 309 -17.09 -5.51 4.42
N MET A 310 -16.13 -5.74 5.33
CA MET A 310 -15.00 -4.84 5.57
C MET A 310 -13.76 -5.19 4.75
N ASP A 311 -13.62 -6.44 4.31
CA ASP A 311 -12.40 -6.90 3.65
C ASP A 311 -12.62 -8.05 2.65
N ARG A 312 -11.53 -8.59 2.13
CA ARG A 312 -11.55 -9.71 1.18
C ARG A 312 -11.84 -11.05 1.85
N GLU A 313 -11.66 -11.12 3.17
CA GLU A 313 -11.88 -12.31 3.99
C GLU A 313 -13.31 -12.34 4.56
N ASN A 314 -14.17 -11.43 4.08
CA ASN A 314 -15.56 -11.26 4.52
C ASN A 314 -15.69 -10.95 6.02
N CYS A 315 -14.70 -10.25 6.60
CA CYS A 315 -14.78 -9.85 8.00
C CYS A 315 -15.95 -8.90 8.23
N ARG A 316 -16.68 -9.15 9.32
CA ARG A 316 -17.80 -8.37 9.83
C ARG A 316 -17.49 -7.95 11.25
N VAL A 317 -17.75 -6.68 11.54
CA VAL A 317 -17.43 -6.06 12.82
C VAL A 317 -18.75 -5.64 13.45
N PHE A 318 -19.16 -6.34 14.48
CA PHE A 318 -20.29 -5.94 15.30
C PHE A 318 -19.80 -5.01 16.39
N LEU A 319 -20.35 -3.80 16.43
CA LEU A 319 -20.03 -2.78 17.42
C LEU A 319 -21.17 -2.67 18.42
N LEU A 320 -20.85 -2.85 19.71
CA LEU A 320 -21.77 -2.65 20.80
C LEU A 320 -21.55 -1.26 21.41
N LEU A 321 -22.61 -0.46 21.50
CA LEU A 321 -22.57 0.91 22.01
C LEU A 321 -23.63 1.12 23.10
N THR A 322 -23.40 2.04 24.01
CA THR A 322 -24.44 2.59 24.89
C THR A 322 -24.60 4.09 24.67
N HIS A 323 -25.75 4.64 25.07
CA HIS A 323 -26.00 6.07 24.98
C HIS A 323 -25.45 6.80 26.20
N THR A 324 -24.96 8.02 25.99
CA THR A 324 -24.64 8.98 27.04
C THR A 324 -24.99 10.39 26.57
N CYS A 325 -24.90 11.37 27.47
CA CYS A 325 -25.04 12.78 27.10
C CYS A 325 -23.95 13.28 26.13
N ALA A 326 -22.81 12.59 26.05
CA ALA A 326 -21.73 12.89 25.11
C ALA A 326 -21.85 12.14 23.76
N GLY A 327 -22.92 11.36 23.58
CA GLY A 327 -23.14 10.49 22.43
C GLY A 327 -22.93 9.01 22.75
N GLY A 328 -22.74 8.21 21.69
CA GLY A 328 -22.55 6.76 21.81
C GLY A 328 -21.15 6.41 22.33
N LEU A 329 -21.06 5.64 23.41
CA LEU A 329 -19.80 5.10 23.93
C LEU A 329 -19.71 3.59 23.69
N PRO A 330 -18.53 3.05 23.35
CA PRO A 330 -18.39 1.64 23.02
C PRO A 330 -18.37 0.75 24.26
N LEU A 331 -18.99 -0.42 24.13
CA LEU A 331 -19.04 -1.51 25.10
C LEU A 331 -18.22 -2.72 24.63
N GLY A 332 -18.18 -2.97 23.33
CA GLY A 332 -17.37 -4.08 22.81
C GLY A 332 -17.39 -4.17 21.30
N ILE A 333 -16.47 -4.97 20.78
CA ILE A 333 -16.37 -5.29 19.37
C ILE A 333 -16.32 -6.80 19.23
N VAL A 334 -17.08 -7.34 18.28
CA VAL A 334 -16.99 -8.73 17.84
C VAL A 334 -16.66 -8.75 16.36
N ILE A 335 -15.58 -9.43 15.99
CA ILE A 335 -15.15 -9.60 14.60
C ILE A 335 -15.40 -11.05 14.20
N THR A 336 -16.17 -11.25 13.14
CA THR A 336 -16.54 -12.56 12.58
C THR A 336 -16.27 -12.61 11.08
N GLN A 337 -16.41 -13.77 10.44
CA GLN A 337 -16.38 -13.92 8.96
C GLN A 337 -17.75 -14.32 8.37
N SER A 338 -18.79 -14.33 9.20
CA SER A 338 -20.16 -14.71 8.84
C SER A 338 -21.18 -13.98 9.72
N GLU A 339 -22.37 -13.74 9.19
CA GLU A 339 -23.51 -13.08 9.84
C GLU A 339 -24.62 -14.08 10.19
N ASP A 340 -24.32 -15.38 10.20
CA ASP A 340 -25.27 -16.37 10.69
C ASP A 340 -25.40 -16.32 12.22
N GLU A 341 -26.58 -16.67 12.70
CA GLU A 341 -26.96 -16.61 14.12
C GLU A 341 -25.94 -17.31 15.03
N ARG A 342 -25.47 -18.49 14.61
CA ARG A 342 -24.54 -19.30 15.41
C ARG A 342 -23.19 -18.61 15.56
N THR A 343 -22.64 -18.09 14.47
CA THR A 343 -21.36 -17.36 14.48
C THR A 343 -21.46 -16.11 15.36
N ILE A 344 -22.57 -15.38 15.26
CA ILE A 344 -22.82 -14.18 16.09
C ILE A 344 -22.92 -14.57 17.56
N SER A 345 -23.67 -15.63 17.91
CA SER A 345 -23.76 -16.13 19.29
C SER A 345 -22.39 -16.49 19.86
N GLU A 346 -21.58 -17.25 19.10
CA GLU A 346 -20.24 -17.64 19.54
C GLU A 346 -19.31 -16.43 19.76
N GLY A 347 -19.46 -15.39 18.94
CA GLY A 347 -18.72 -14.13 19.08
C GLY A 347 -19.17 -13.30 20.27
N LEU A 348 -20.48 -13.20 20.51
CA LEU A 348 -21.05 -12.53 21.68
C LEU A 348 -20.66 -13.24 22.98
N GLU A 349 -20.68 -14.57 23.03
CA GLU A 349 -20.17 -15.35 24.17
C GLU A 349 -18.68 -15.11 24.41
N LEU A 350 -17.89 -15.01 23.33
CA LEU A 350 -16.47 -14.69 23.45
C LEU A 350 -16.27 -13.30 24.08
N LEU A 351 -17.05 -12.31 23.66
CA LEU A 351 -17.06 -10.97 24.25
C LEU A 351 -17.50 -11.01 25.71
N LYS A 352 -18.58 -11.75 26.02
CA LYS A 352 -19.09 -11.93 27.38
C LYS A 352 -18.00 -12.46 28.32
N SER A 353 -17.15 -13.36 27.83
CA SER A 353 -16.00 -13.88 28.61
C SER A 353 -14.90 -12.85 28.93
N LEU A 354 -14.94 -11.65 28.35
CA LEU A 354 -14.07 -10.50 28.69
C LEU A 354 -14.71 -9.56 29.72
N LEU A 355 -15.99 -9.76 30.03
CA LEU A 355 -16.75 -8.92 30.95
C LEU A 355 -16.60 -9.40 32.39
N THR A 356 -16.99 -8.55 33.33
CA THR A 356 -16.98 -8.85 34.76
C THR A 356 -18.39 -8.71 35.31
N LYS A 357 -18.60 -9.16 36.56
CA LYS A 357 -19.89 -8.98 37.25
C LYS A 357 -20.36 -7.52 37.33
N ASP A 358 -19.41 -6.58 37.31
CA ASP A 358 -19.70 -5.15 37.41
C ASP A 358 -20.02 -4.53 36.03
N SER A 359 -19.92 -5.31 34.95
CA SER A 359 -20.24 -4.85 33.60
C SER A 359 -21.73 -4.56 33.42
N PHE A 360 -22.06 -3.74 32.41
CA PHE A 360 -23.44 -3.33 32.12
C PHE A 360 -24.12 -2.69 33.34
N GLY A 361 -23.43 -1.73 33.96
CA GLY A 361 -23.94 -1.02 35.15
C GLY A 361 -24.20 -1.93 36.35
N GLY A 362 -23.42 -3.02 36.49
CA GLY A 362 -23.58 -4.00 37.56
C GLY A 362 -24.55 -5.16 37.26
N ARG A 363 -25.07 -5.26 36.03
CA ARG A 363 -25.91 -6.40 35.61
C ARG A 363 -25.11 -7.64 35.19
N GLY A 364 -23.84 -7.48 34.86
CA GLY A 364 -22.92 -8.55 34.53
C GLY A 364 -23.45 -9.48 33.44
N GLU A 365 -23.59 -10.76 33.78
CA GLU A 365 -24.04 -11.83 32.88
C GLU A 365 -25.45 -11.64 32.31
N ALA A 366 -26.30 -10.86 32.98
CA ALA A 366 -27.66 -10.58 32.53
C ALA A 366 -27.68 -9.61 31.33
N GLY A 367 -26.59 -8.88 31.08
CA GLY A 367 -26.49 -7.93 29.97
C GLY A 367 -27.25 -6.62 30.20
N PRO A 368 -27.53 -5.85 29.13
CA PRO A 368 -28.34 -4.63 29.15
C PRO A 368 -29.84 -4.95 29.18
N CYS A 369 -30.69 -4.01 29.63
CA CYS A 369 -32.14 -4.27 29.77
C CYS A 369 -32.79 -4.32 28.39
N VAL A 370 -32.26 -3.49 27.49
CA VAL A 370 -32.71 -3.39 26.12
C VAL A 370 -31.54 -3.52 25.16
N PHE A 371 -31.70 -4.34 24.12
CA PHE A 371 -30.90 -4.28 22.91
C PHE A 371 -31.67 -3.58 21.79
N LEU A 372 -30.99 -2.67 21.09
CA LEU A 372 -31.45 -2.03 19.86
C LEU A 372 -30.62 -2.53 18.68
N THR A 373 -31.28 -3.14 17.69
CA THR A 373 -30.62 -3.75 16.53
C THR A 373 -31.30 -3.36 15.21
N ASP A 374 -30.68 -3.70 14.08
CA ASP A 374 -31.38 -3.77 12.80
C ASP A 374 -32.40 -4.93 12.78
N ASP A 375 -33.22 -5.00 11.73
CA ASP A 375 -34.12 -6.12 11.46
C ASP A 375 -33.36 -7.34 10.90
N SER A 376 -32.43 -7.84 11.70
CA SER A 376 -31.64 -9.03 11.41
C SER A 376 -32.11 -10.19 12.27
N LYS A 377 -32.69 -11.22 11.64
CA LYS A 377 -33.13 -12.44 12.34
C LYS A 377 -31.96 -13.10 13.08
N ALA A 378 -30.78 -13.12 12.45
CA ALA A 378 -29.59 -13.74 13.01
C ALA A 378 -29.06 -12.99 14.25
N GLU A 379 -29.01 -11.66 14.20
CA GLU A 379 -28.64 -10.86 15.38
C GLU A 379 -29.63 -11.04 16.51
N LYS A 380 -30.93 -10.97 16.20
CA LYS A 380 -31.99 -11.14 17.21
C LYS A 380 -31.94 -12.50 17.89
N GLY A 381 -31.75 -13.56 17.10
CA GLY A 381 -31.59 -14.92 17.61
C GLY A 381 -30.35 -15.05 18.49
N ALA A 382 -29.22 -14.49 18.06
CA ALA A 382 -27.98 -14.55 18.82
C ALA A 382 -28.06 -13.80 20.15
N ILE A 383 -28.66 -12.61 20.16
CA ILE A 383 -28.89 -11.85 21.39
C ILE A 383 -29.84 -12.60 22.32
N ALA A 384 -30.93 -13.19 21.79
CA ALA A 384 -31.87 -13.97 22.60
C ALA A 384 -31.18 -15.16 23.27
N GLN A 385 -30.21 -15.78 22.58
CA GLN A 385 -29.45 -16.89 23.11
C GLN A 385 -28.46 -16.46 24.20
N VAL A 386 -27.71 -15.37 24.00
CA VAL A 386 -26.60 -14.97 24.90
C VAL A 386 -27.07 -14.08 26.07
N PHE A 387 -28.09 -13.25 25.83
CA PHE A 387 -28.68 -12.32 26.80
C PHE A 387 -30.20 -12.48 26.86
N PRO A 388 -30.70 -13.62 27.37
CA PRO A 388 -32.14 -13.95 27.33
C PRO A 388 -33.03 -13.02 28.16
N GLU A 389 -32.47 -12.29 29.13
CA GLU A 389 -33.21 -11.31 29.93
C GLU A 389 -33.37 -9.95 29.24
N ALA A 390 -32.63 -9.69 28.16
CA ALA A 390 -32.69 -8.42 27.47
C ALA A 390 -33.91 -8.37 26.54
N THR A 391 -34.69 -7.30 26.67
CA THR A 391 -35.75 -6.99 25.69
C THR A 391 -35.10 -6.52 24.40
N GLN A 392 -35.52 -7.05 23.27
CA GLN A 392 -35.00 -6.64 21.96
C GLN A 392 -36.00 -5.73 21.26
N LEU A 393 -35.55 -4.58 20.81
CA LEU A 393 -36.34 -3.64 20.02
C LEU A 393 -35.60 -3.27 18.74
N LEU A 394 -36.36 -2.87 17.72
CA LEU A 394 -35.79 -2.36 16.48
C LEU A 394 -35.24 -0.94 16.68
N CYS A 395 -34.08 -0.69 16.10
CA CYS A 395 -33.49 0.64 16.07
C CYS A 395 -34.32 1.56 15.17
N ILE A 396 -34.77 2.70 15.72
CA ILE A 396 -35.56 3.71 14.98
C ILE A 396 -34.80 4.22 13.75
N PHE A 397 -33.47 4.36 13.83
CA PHE A 397 -32.65 4.79 12.70
C PHE A 397 -32.73 3.81 11.52
N HIS A 398 -32.54 2.51 11.78
CA HIS A 398 -32.62 1.48 10.75
C HIS A 398 -34.03 1.33 10.19
N LEU A 399 -35.05 1.47 11.04
CA LEU A 399 -36.45 1.46 10.63
C LEU A 399 -36.75 2.61 9.66
N LEU A 400 -36.33 3.84 9.99
CA LEU A 400 -36.47 4.99 9.09
C LEU A 400 -35.65 4.82 7.80
N GLN A 401 -34.46 4.24 7.88
CA GLN A 401 -33.66 3.94 6.69
C GLN A 401 -34.36 2.90 5.79
N ALA A 402 -35.02 1.89 6.37
CA ALA A 402 -35.82 0.91 5.65
C ALA A 402 -37.03 1.57 4.98
N VAL A 403 -37.77 2.42 5.70
CA VAL A 403 -38.87 3.23 5.15
C VAL A 403 -38.40 4.08 3.97
N TRP A 404 -37.27 4.77 4.11
CA TRP A 404 -36.71 5.58 3.04
C TRP A 404 -36.34 4.74 1.82
N ARG A 405 -35.64 3.62 2.00
CA ARG A 405 -35.32 2.69 0.90
C ARG A 405 -36.57 2.17 0.22
N TRP A 406 -37.61 1.84 0.99
CA TRP A 406 -38.88 1.37 0.46
C TRP A 406 -39.55 2.44 -0.41
N LEU A 407 -39.60 3.69 0.04
CA LEU A 407 -40.19 4.82 -0.70
C LEU A 407 -39.47 5.11 -2.03
N TRP A 408 -38.19 4.80 -2.11
CA TRP A 408 -37.35 5.03 -3.28
C TRP A 408 -37.24 3.81 -4.20
N ASN A 409 -37.81 2.66 -3.82
CA ASN A 409 -37.88 1.50 -4.70
C ASN A 409 -38.90 1.76 -5.83
N LYS A 410 -38.43 1.61 -7.07
CA LYS A 410 -39.24 1.83 -8.28
C LYS A 410 -40.44 0.88 -8.36
N ASP A 411 -40.32 -0.32 -7.81
CA ASP A 411 -41.36 -1.35 -7.88
C ASP A 411 -42.62 -0.95 -7.09
N HIS A 412 -42.49 -0.03 -6.13
CA HIS A 412 -43.60 0.44 -5.30
C HIS A 412 -44.38 1.62 -5.92
N ASN A 413 -43.90 2.18 -7.05
CA ASN A 413 -44.58 3.24 -7.82
C ASN A 413 -44.98 4.49 -6.99
N ILE A 414 -44.16 4.89 -6.02
CA ILE A 414 -44.39 6.11 -5.22
C ILE A 414 -43.88 7.33 -5.99
N GLU A 415 -44.76 8.31 -6.23
CA GLU A 415 -44.41 9.57 -6.88
C GLU A 415 -43.38 10.35 -6.04
N MET A 416 -42.40 10.97 -6.70
CA MET A 416 -41.31 11.71 -6.04
C MET A 416 -41.82 12.77 -5.05
N LYS A 417 -42.93 13.44 -5.38
CA LYS A 417 -43.53 14.50 -4.56
C LYS A 417 -44.12 14.00 -3.23
N ASP A 418 -44.52 12.73 -3.16
CA ASP A 418 -45.24 12.17 -2.01
C ASP A 418 -44.29 11.51 -0.98
N ARG A 419 -43.10 11.09 -1.42
CA ARG A 419 -42.11 10.37 -0.59
C ARG A 419 -41.76 11.10 0.71
N GLN A 420 -41.53 12.41 0.62
CA GLN A 420 -41.16 13.20 1.81
C GLN A 420 -42.31 13.26 2.82
N THR A 421 -43.55 13.37 2.32
CA THR A 421 -44.77 13.38 3.14
C THR A 421 -44.97 12.04 3.83
N HIS A 422 -44.91 10.93 3.09
CA HIS A 422 -45.05 9.59 3.67
C HIS A 422 -43.94 9.28 4.69
N PHE A 423 -42.70 9.68 4.41
CA PHE A 423 -41.61 9.53 5.36
C PHE A 423 -41.85 10.34 6.64
N SER A 424 -42.34 11.58 6.53
CA SER A 424 -42.65 12.42 7.70
C SER A 424 -43.70 11.78 8.58
N ILE A 425 -44.77 11.23 8.00
CA ILE A 425 -45.83 10.57 8.77
C ILE A 425 -45.26 9.42 9.62
N VAL A 426 -44.49 8.52 9.01
CA VAL A 426 -43.89 7.39 9.75
C VAL A 426 -42.87 7.88 10.77
N LYS A 427 -42.10 8.91 10.46
CA LYS A 427 -41.17 9.53 11.41
C LYS A 427 -41.91 10.12 12.61
N ASP A 428 -42.98 10.87 12.38
CA ASP A 428 -43.75 11.53 13.43
C ASP A 428 -44.40 10.51 14.37
N MET A 429 -44.82 9.35 13.84
CA MET A 429 -45.25 8.22 14.67
C MET A 429 -44.13 7.68 15.56
N LEU A 430 -42.95 7.43 14.99
CA LEU A 430 -41.83 6.82 15.73
C LEU A 430 -41.24 7.76 16.81
N TYR A 431 -41.38 9.07 16.63
CA TYR A 431 -40.96 10.09 17.59
C TYR A 431 -42.09 10.59 18.50
N ALA A 432 -43.31 10.05 18.37
CA ALA A 432 -44.42 10.42 19.21
C ALA A 432 -44.11 10.10 20.69
N ARG A 433 -44.37 11.06 21.58
CA ARG A 433 -44.12 10.92 23.01
C ARG A 433 -45.16 10.07 23.74
N GLU A 434 -46.35 9.96 23.15
CA GLU A 434 -47.49 9.28 23.74
C GLU A 434 -48.10 8.29 22.73
N MET A 435 -48.46 7.10 23.22
CA MET A 435 -49.09 6.08 22.38
C MET A 435 -50.43 6.55 21.79
N SER A 436 -51.18 7.37 22.53
CA SER A 436 -52.43 8.01 22.07
C SER A 436 -52.24 8.81 20.76
N THR A 437 -51.08 9.44 20.59
CA THR A 437 -50.73 10.19 19.37
C THR A 437 -50.49 9.24 18.21
N VAL A 438 -49.78 8.13 18.47
CA VAL A 438 -49.54 7.08 17.48
C VAL A 438 -50.87 6.45 17.06
N GLU A 439 -51.73 6.09 18.01
CA GLU A 439 -53.07 5.54 17.77
C GLU A 439 -53.95 6.50 16.97
N LEU A 440 -53.93 7.79 17.28
CA LEU A 440 -54.66 8.80 16.52
C LEU A 440 -54.13 8.94 15.09
N MET A 441 -52.81 8.90 14.90
CA MET A 441 -52.21 8.82 13.56
C MET A 441 -52.65 7.53 12.86
N TYR A 442 -52.75 6.40 13.57
CA TYR A 442 -53.29 5.13 13.05
C TYR A 442 -54.76 5.20 12.61
N GLN A 443 -55.56 6.03 13.28
CA GLN A 443 -56.98 6.21 13.02
C GLN A 443 -57.28 7.22 11.91
N GLN A 444 -56.32 8.07 11.54
CA GLN A 444 -56.47 8.93 10.36
C GLN A 444 -56.58 8.06 9.11
N PRO A 445 -57.33 8.49 8.07
CA PRO A 445 -57.33 7.79 6.80
C PRO A 445 -55.91 7.83 6.25
N PHE A 446 -55.17 6.74 6.43
CA PHE A 446 -53.89 6.60 5.76
C PHE A 446 -54.10 6.54 4.26
N ASP A 447 -53.18 7.16 3.55
CA ASP A 447 -52.88 6.70 2.21
C ASP A 447 -52.56 5.19 2.31
N GLN A 448 -53.23 4.36 1.49
CA GLN A 448 -53.00 2.92 1.41
C GLN A 448 -51.50 2.58 1.25
N GLN A 449 -50.70 3.54 0.76
CA GLN A 449 -49.25 3.46 0.68
C GLN A 449 -48.55 3.47 2.05
N VAL A 450 -49.00 4.26 3.03
CA VAL A 450 -48.42 4.31 4.39
C VAL A 450 -48.64 2.99 5.13
N GLU A 451 -49.82 2.39 5.00
CA GLU A 451 -50.10 1.07 5.58
C GLU A 451 -49.20 -0.02 5.02
N LYS A 452 -48.96 0.00 3.69
CA LYS A 452 -48.02 -0.90 3.02
C LYS A 452 -46.58 -0.69 3.49
N ILE A 453 -46.15 0.57 3.66
CA ILE A 453 -44.85 0.91 4.24
C ILE A 453 -44.70 0.26 5.61
N LEU A 454 -45.59 0.56 6.55
CA LEU A 454 -45.53 0.07 7.94
C LEU A 454 -45.45 -1.47 7.98
N THR A 455 -46.33 -2.14 7.24
CA THR A 455 -46.34 -3.61 7.17
C THR A 455 -45.04 -4.17 6.60
N SER A 456 -44.51 -3.56 5.53
CA SER A 456 -43.28 -4.02 4.87
C SER A 456 -42.00 -3.82 5.68
N VAL A 457 -41.99 -2.87 6.62
CA VAL A 457 -40.85 -2.61 7.51
C VAL A 457 -41.03 -3.26 8.88
N GLY A 458 -41.98 -4.20 8.99
CA GLY A 458 -42.18 -5.01 10.19
C GLY A 458 -42.92 -4.28 11.33
N ILE A 459 -43.57 -3.15 11.04
CA ILE A 459 -44.45 -2.47 12.00
C ILE A 459 -45.86 -3.06 11.82
N PRO A 460 -46.39 -3.82 12.80
CA PRO A 460 -47.73 -4.35 12.70
C PRO A 460 -48.74 -3.19 12.65
N VAL A 461 -49.56 -3.18 11.61
CA VAL A 461 -50.75 -2.33 11.55
C VAL A 461 -51.84 -3.11 12.27
N THR A 462 -52.30 -2.63 13.43
CA THR A 462 -53.47 -3.23 14.08
C THR A 462 -54.65 -3.12 13.12
N GLN A 463 -55.10 -4.27 12.62
CA GLN A 463 -56.39 -4.38 11.96
C GLN A 463 -57.46 -3.97 12.99
N LYS A 464 -58.36 -3.09 12.54
CA LYS A 464 -59.52 -2.61 13.29
C LYS A 464 -60.30 -3.73 13.97
#